data_AF-A0A5A9N1Z9-F1
#
_entry.id   AF-A0A5A9N1Z9-F1
#
_cell.length_a   1.000
_cell.length_b   1.000
_cell.length_c   1.000
_cell.angle_alpha   90.00
_cell.angle_beta   90.00
_cell.angle_gamma   90.00
#
_symmetry.space_group_name_H-M   'P 1'
#
loop_
_entity.id
_entity.type
_entity.pdbx_description
1 polymer ?
#
loop_
_entity_poly.entity_id
_entity_poly.type
_entity_poly.pdbx_seq_one_letter_code
_entity_poly.pdbx_strand_id
1 'polypeptide(L)'
;MKNVESAADSVICGAELVKNQTQQLLQRSLYPLQPALNKIKQIARNAYSMAGRAQNLVITLTESVRHVARTLRNVLHFLASIGDVCNDKVGMPYKKCTTLFDDAREDCVELLSVFSFLCYLLDGFKPLCGLARVGELFCILPSYIANHMKISLAFPTIAAFDRIKKEFEFNISTSIHFNMQMNSSQSMQEAAQKIMEEVSEELVLLRELKVLLAYPGFLLLLYMYLQAVLYKNRYIHNDEFDNIYITQQFIEMDRKFSRQGKEAVLPLSHRETCTYISPCSLYLTARERRAVIGQVMSLFRYMAMSGILIAVDLLVFWVFDLVHHQAQGEIVTKAPVVFAVQVNGSGYASDIFRDIVASFDILQKGNITVLSKKCLVKPFEPDFMRYMLIGLLYGVTLFIVIAGGYVKRLQRLVCARHHPQREKERIQYLHRHILSQRQSLGKALLRALTRNRVDQQHNGIIQTLAKRLPGGAIITRFLNINKQSCMACGKVLEKIAGENEGQVCSTPHCTGCYCSVCFQLIGNSCAICTGSLMFQDSELELDSSEEEDVSLCEVATTSQMREERV
;
A
#
# COMPACT_ATOMS: atom_id res chain seq x y z
N MET A 1 -0.89 15.15 2.86
CA MET A 1 0.46 14.52 2.86
C MET A 1 1.26 14.73 4.15
N LYS A 2 1.25 15.92 4.80
CA LYS A 2 2.01 16.15 6.06
C LYS A 2 1.70 15.16 7.20
N ASN A 3 0.45 14.71 7.33
CA ASN A 3 0.07 13.70 8.34
C ASN A 3 0.72 12.32 8.08
N VAL A 4 0.98 11.96 6.83
CA VAL A 4 1.64 10.69 6.47
C VAL A 4 3.14 10.75 6.80
N GLU A 5 3.77 11.90 6.54
CA GLU A 5 5.17 12.16 6.89
C GLU A 5 5.38 12.12 8.42
N SER A 6 4.51 12.80 9.18
CA SER A 6 4.52 12.76 10.66
C SER A 6 4.30 11.35 11.24
N ALA A 7 3.48 10.54 10.56
CA ALA A 7 3.26 9.15 10.94
C ALA A 7 4.53 8.29 10.72
N ALA A 8 5.21 8.49 9.60
CA ALA A 8 6.48 7.81 9.32
C ALA A 8 7.55 8.17 10.37
N ASP A 9 7.71 9.45 10.69
CA ASP A 9 8.66 9.92 11.72
C ASP A 9 8.37 9.32 13.11
N SER A 10 7.10 9.19 13.46
CA SER A 10 6.70 8.62 14.75
C SER A 10 6.95 7.10 14.81
N VAL A 11 6.75 6.38 13.70
CA VAL A 11 7.11 4.96 13.59
C VAL A 11 8.61 4.77 13.72
N ILE A 12 9.41 5.65 13.10
CA ILE A 12 10.88 5.65 13.22
C ILE A 12 11.30 5.90 14.68
N CYS A 13 10.73 6.91 15.34
CA CYS A 13 10.99 7.21 16.75
C CYS A 13 10.62 6.02 17.67
N GLY A 14 9.47 5.40 17.43
CA GLY A 14 9.02 4.20 18.17
C GLY A 14 9.99 3.03 18.01
N ALA A 15 10.47 2.77 16.78
CA ALA A 15 11.43 1.72 16.50
C ALA A 15 12.79 1.97 17.18
N GLU A 16 13.29 3.21 17.14
CA GLU A 16 14.52 3.58 17.84
C GLU A 16 14.41 3.46 19.36
N LEU A 17 13.28 3.87 19.92
CA LEU A 17 13.02 3.74 21.35
C LEU A 17 13.00 2.27 21.79
N VAL A 18 12.29 1.41 21.05
CA VAL A 18 12.24 -0.03 21.32
C VAL A 18 13.64 -0.64 21.22
N LYS A 19 14.44 -0.25 20.23
CA LYS A 19 15.83 -0.71 20.10
C LYS A 19 16.71 -0.29 21.28
N ASN A 20 16.63 0.96 21.71
CA ASN A 20 17.42 1.45 22.84
C ASN A 20 16.95 0.83 24.17
N GLN A 21 15.65 0.67 24.37
CA GLN A 21 15.11 0.00 25.56
C GLN A 21 15.46 -1.48 25.60
N THR A 22 15.39 -2.19 24.47
CA THR A 22 15.79 -3.62 24.40
C THR A 22 17.28 -3.80 24.65
N GLN A 23 18.15 -2.90 24.16
CA GLN A 23 19.58 -2.90 24.50
C GLN A 23 19.82 -2.65 25.99
N GLN A 24 19.13 -1.68 26.60
CA GLN A 24 19.25 -1.42 28.04
C GLN A 24 18.73 -2.59 28.90
N LEU A 25 17.62 -3.21 28.52
CA LEU A 25 17.09 -4.40 29.20
C LEU A 25 18.04 -5.59 29.07
N LEU A 26 18.64 -5.79 27.90
CA LEU A 26 19.64 -6.82 27.68
C LEU A 26 20.90 -6.57 28.53
N GLN A 27 21.37 -5.33 28.62
CA GLN A 27 22.52 -5.01 29.47
C GLN A 27 22.19 -5.19 30.97
N ARG A 28 20.97 -4.85 31.38
CA ARG A 28 20.48 -5.12 32.74
C ARG A 28 20.30 -6.61 33.04
N SER A 29 19.93 -7.44 32.07
CA SER A 29 19.80 -8.89 32.29
C SER A 29 21.15 -9.60 32.37
N LEU A 30 22.21 -9.04 31.80
CA LEU A 30 23.58 -9.56 31.92
C LEU A 30 24.24 -9.25 33.28
N TYR A 31 23.90 -8.12 33.90
CA TYR A 31 24.44 -7.72 35.21
C TYR A 31 24.24 -8.75 36.34
N PRO A 32 23.04 -9.36 36.55
CA PRO A 32 22.83 -10.38 37.58
C PRO A 32 23.57 -11.70 37.33
N LEU A 33 23.98 -11.99 36.09
CA LEU A 33 24.72 -13.21 35.75
C LEU A 33 26.20 -13.10 36.12
N GLN A 34 26.73 -11.88 36.24
CA GLN A 34 28.14 -11.64 36.54
C GLN A 34 28.56 -12.13 37.95
N PRO A 35 27.78 -11.90 39.04
CA PRO A 35 28.04 -12.50 40.35
C PRO A 35 28.02 -14.03 40.35
N ALA A 36 27.05 -14.65 39.65
CA ALA A 36 26.93 -16.10 39.54
C ALA A 36 28.14 -16.71 38.81
N LEU A 37 28.55 -16.11 37.68
CA LEU A 37 29.74 -16.52 36.94
C LEU A 37 31.03 -16.37 37.78
N ASN A 38 31.14 -15.30 38.57
CA ASN A 38 32.28 -15.10 39.46
C ASN A 38 32.37 -16.17 40.56
N LYS A 39 31.23 -16.57 41.16
CA LYS A 39 31.20 -17.66 42.15
C LYS A 39 31.57 -19.01 41.52
N ILE A 40 31.06 -19.32 40.31
CA ILE A 40 31.44 -20.55 39.58
C ILE A 40 32.95 -20.57 39.28
N LYS A 41 33.51 -19.43 38.83
CA LYS A 41 34.96 -19.29 38.58
C LYS A 41 35.79 -19.46 39.85
N GLN A 42 35.28 -19.02 41.01
CA GLN A 42 35.95 -19.20 42.30
C GLN A 42 35.99 -20.67 42.72
N ILE A 43 34.90 -21.42 42.53
CA ILE A 43 34.86 -22.85 42.83
C ILE A 43 35.83 -23.62 41.94
N ALA A 44 35.86 -23.31 40.63
CA ALA A 44 36.80 -23.92 39.69
C ALA A 44 38.27 -23.66 40.10
N ARG A 45 38.61 -22.45 40.54
CA ARG A 45 39.95 -22.13 41.07
C ARG A 45 40.29 -22.88 42.35
N ASN A 46 39.34 -22.99 43.28
CA ASN A 46 39.55 -23.72 44.53
C ASN A 46 39.78 -25.21 44.25
N ALA A 47 38.97 -25.82 43.38
CA ALA A 47 39.16 -27.21 42.95
C ALA A 47 40.53 -27.41 42.28
N TYR A 48 40.96 -26.50 41.40
CA TYR A 48 42.30 -26.53 40.79
C TYR A 48 43.41 -26.52 41.84
N SER A 49 43.30 -25.65 42.86
CA SER A 49 44.30 -25.55 43.92
C SER A 49 44.39 -26.83 44.78
N MET A 50 43.26 -27.49 45.03
CA MET A 50 43.25 -28.76 45.77
C MET A 50 43.82 -29.90 44.93
N ALA A 51 43.50 -29.93 43.65
CA ALA A 51 43.99 -30.95 42.73
C ALA A 51 45.52 -30.85 42.54
N GLY A 52 46.07 -29.62 42.44
CA GLY A 52 47.52 -29.41 42.42
C GLY A 52 48.24 -29.87 43.71
N ARG A 53 47.63 -29.68 44.88
CA ARG A 53 48.18 -30.21 46.15
C ARG A 53 48.20 -31.73 46.19
N ALA A 54 47.12 -32.38 45.71
CA ALA A 54 47.05 -33.83 45.64
C ALA A 54 48.14 -34.40 44.70
N GLN A 55 48.33 -33.77 43.54
CA GLN A 55 49.36 -34.18 42.57
C GLN A 55 50.79 -34.09 43.16
N ASN A 56 51.11 -32.99 43.87
CA ASN A 56 52.42 -32.85 44.53
C ASN A 56 52.65 -33.91 45.61
N LEU A 57 51.62 -34.30 46.35
CA LEU A 57 51.70 -35.35 47.37
C LEU A 57 52.00 -36.71 46.72
N VAL A 58 51.34 -37.04 45.60
CA VAL A 58 51.59 -38.27 44.83
C VAL A 58 53.01 -38.30 44.25
N ILE A 59 53.50 -37.18 43.72
CA ILE A 59 54.88 -37.09 43.20
C ILE A 59 55.90 -37.33 44.32
N THR A 60 55.71 -36.73 45.49
CA THR A 60 56.60 -36.90 46.65
C THR A 60 56.63 -38.35 47.14
N LEU A 61 55.48 -39.01 47.22
CA LEU A 61 55.39 -40.44 47.53
C LEU A 61 56.12 -41.31 46.49
N THR A 62 56.06 -40.92 45.21
CA THR A 62 56.74 -41.63 44.12
C THR A 62 58.25 -41.67 44.31
N GLU A 63 58.87 -40.57 44.74
CA GLU A 63 60.32 -40.51 44.92
C GLU A 63 60.80 -41.41 46.05
N SER A 64 60.08 -41.42 47.17
CA SER A 64 60.37 -42.28 48.33
C SER A 64 60.28 -43.77 47.96
N VAL A 65 59.22 -44.17 47.26
CA VAL A 65 59.05 -45.57 46.81
C VAL A 65 60.12 -45.96 45.78
N ARG A 66 60.53 -45.04 44.90
CA ARG A 66 61.61 -45.28 43.94
C ARG A 66 62.95 -45.55 44.63
N HIS A 67 63.24 -44.87 45.75
CA HIS A 67 64.43 -45.18 46.55
C HIS A 67 64.39 -46.59 47.13
N VAL A 68 63.27 -47.00 47.73
CA VAL A 68 63.08 -48.35 48.29
C VAL A 68 63.23 -49.43 47.22
N ALA A 69 62.64 -49.21 46.04
CA ALA A 69 62.74 -50.15 44.92
C ALA A 69 64.19 -50.32 44.42
N ARG A 70 64.99 -49.24 44.38
CA ARG A 70 66.42 -49.32 44.00
C ARG A 70 67.22 -50.11 45.03
N THR A 71 67.02 -49.86 46.32
CA THR A 71 67.71 -50.62 47.38
C THR A 71 67.38 -52.11 47.33
N LEU A 72 66.12 -52.46 47.11
CA LEU A 72 65.66 -53.85 47.04
C LEU A 72 66.25 -54.59 45.83
N ARG A 73 66.37 -53.89 44.69
CA ARG A 73 67.03 -54.41 43.49
C ARG A 73 68.53 -54.67 43.72
N ASN A 74 69.22 -53.78 44.41
CA ASN A 74 70.63 -53.95 44.74
C ASN A 74 70.86 -55.15 45.67
N VAL A 75 70.00 -55.33 46.68
CA VAL A 75 70.06 -56.49 47.60
C VAL A 75 69.83 -57.81 46.87
N LEU A 76 68.85 -57.87 45.97
CA LEU A 76 68.57 -59.05 45.15
C LEU A 76 69.78 -59.43 44.27
N HIS A 77 70.42 -58.43 43.64
CA HIS A 77 71.60 -58.66 42.82
C HIS A 77 72.78 -59.19 43.64
N PHE A 78 72.99 -58.66 44.85
CA PHE A 78 74.03 -59.14 45.76
C PHE A 78 73.81 -60.61 46.15
N LEU A 79 72.59 -60.97 46.56
CA LEU A 79 72.24 -62.33 46.98
C LEU A 79 72.34 -63.37 45.85
N ALA A 80 72.00 -62.99 44.62
CA ALA A 80 72.23 -63.85 43.46
C ALA A 80 73.73 -64.06 43.22
N SER A 81 74.52 -62.97 43.20
CA SER A 81 75.95 -63.03 42.93
C SER A 81 76.74 -63.86 43.95
N ILE A 82 76.36 -63.82 45.23
CA ILE A 82 77.08 -64.53 46.29
C ILE A 82 76.83 -66.04 46.23
N GLY A 83 75.64 -66.46 45.77
CA GLY A 83 75.32 -67.86 45.51
C GLY A 83 76.16 -68.44 44.36
N ASP A 84 76.30 -67.69 43.27
CA ASP A 84 77.08 -68.10 42.10
C ASP A 84 78.58 -68.24 42.44
N VAL A 85 79.15 -67.26 43.15
CA VAL A 85 80.57 -67.30 43.58
C VAL A 85 80.86 -68.48 44.51
N CYS A 86 79.91 -68.85 45.37
CA CYS A 86 80.05 -69.99 46.29
C CYS A 86 80.18 -71.31 45.53
N ASN A 87 79.31 -71.53 44.54
CA ASN A 87 79.35 -72.73 43.69
C ASN A 87 80.65 -72.83 42.88
N ASP A 88 81.14 -71.72 42.33
CA ASP A 88 82.33 -71.71 41.47
C ASP A 88 83.65 -71.92 42.23
N LYS A 89 83.80 -71.31 43.43
CA LYS A 89 85.08 -71.30 44.16
C LYS A 89 85.27 -72.49 45.08
N VAL A 90 84.20 -72.97 45.71
CA VAL A 90 84.32 -74.01 46.74
C VAL A 90 84.40 -75.40 46.11
N GLY A 91 83.69 -75.65 44.99
CA GLY A 91 83.54 -77.00 44.41
C GLY A 91 82.95 -77.98 45.43
N MET A 92 82.42 -79.15 45.05
CA MET A 92 81.83 -80.06 46.06
C MET A 92 82.91 -80.52 47.05
N PRO A 93 82.96 -79.99 48.29
CA PRO A 93 84.11 -80.14 49.17
C PRO A 93 84.23 -81.58 49.69
N TYR A 94 83.10 -82.29 49.75
CA TYR A 94 83.05 -83.73 49.97
C TYR A 94 83.86 -84.50 48.91
N LYS A 95 83.68 -84.17 47.62
CA LYS A 95 84.32 -84.87 46.50
C LYS A 95 85.84 -84.67 46.51
N LYS A 96 86.30 -83.46 46.84
CA LYS A 96 87.72 -83.13 46.90
C LYS A 96 88.43 -83.80 48.08
N CYS A 97 87.75 -83.94 49.21
CA CYS A 97 88.26 -84.67 50.37
C CYS A 97 88.40 -86.17 50.07
N THR A 98 87.39 -86.80 49.45
CA THR A 98 87.47 -88.24 49.13
C THR A 98 88.59 -88.54 48.13
N THR A 99 88.75 -87.70 47.09
CA THR A 99 89.84 -87.89 46.11
C THR A 99 91.22 -87.81 46.73
N LEU A 100 91.46 -86.92 47.70
CA LEU A 100 92.78 -86.85 48.36
C LEU A 100 93.14 -88.13 49.12
N PHE A 101 92.16 -88.79 49.75
CA PHE A 101 92.39 -90.07 50.42
C PHE A 101 92.51 -91.25 49.45
N ASP A 102 91.88 -91.16 48.27
CA ASP A 102 92.06 -92.13 47.19
C ASP A 102 93.48 -92.03 46.61
N ASP A 103 93.92 -90.83 46.27
CA ASP A 103 95.26 -90.58 45.70
C ASP A 103 96.36 -91.01 46.69
N ALA A 104 96.25 -90.61 47.96
CA ALA A 104 97.24 -90.98 48.99
C ALA A 104 97.31 -92.50 49.25
N ARG A 105 96.22 -93.23 48.99
CA ARG A 105 96.21 -94.70 49.05
C ARG A 105 96.93 -95.29 47.85
N GLU A 106 96.64 -94.83 46.64
CA GLU A 106 97.29 -95.32 45.43
C GLU A 106 98.81 -95.13 45.53
N ASP A 107 99.25 -93.93 45.95
CA ASP A 107 100.66 -93.61 46.19
C ASP A 107 101.29 -94.55 47.23
N CYS A 108 100.57 -94.88 48.31
CA CYS A 108 101.04 -95.82 49.34
C CYS A 108 101.21 -97.24 48.79
N VAL A 109 100.24 -97.74 48.02
CA VAL A 109 100.27 -99.08 47.43
C VAL A 109 101.41 -99.21 46.43
N GLU A 110 101.70 -98.14 45.68
CA GLU A 110 102.81 -98.10 44.71
C GLU A 110 104.18 -98.14 45.41
N LEU A 111 104.36 -97.43 46.52
CA LEU A 111 105.65 -97.37 47.24
C LEU A 111 105.98 -98.63 48.06
N LEU A 112 104.98 -99.28 48.67
CA LEU A 112 105.16 -100.41 49.60
C LEU A 112 104.70 -101.74 48.97
N SER A 113 105.40 -102.19 47.93
CA SER A 113 105.01 -103.38 47.15
C SER A 113 104.83 -104.67 47.96
N VAL A 114 105.68 -104.92 48.97
CA VAL A 114 105.65 -106.14 49.80
C VAL A 114 104.75 -106.00 51.06
N PHE A 115 104.48 -104.77 51.52
CA PHE A 115 103.69 -104.49 52.72
C PHE A 115 102.38 -103.73 52.43
N SER A 116 101.84 -103.89 51.22
CA SER A 116 100.69 -103.13 50.69
C SER A 116 99.41 -103.22 51.56
N PHE A 117 99.27 -104.26 52.38
CA PHE A 117 98.13 -104.41 53.29
C PHE A 117 98.01 -103.25 54.30
N LEU A 118 99.12 -102.61 54.68
CA LEU A 118 99.12 -101.47 55.61
C LEU A 118 98.43 -100.23 55.02
N CYS A 119 98.44 -100.07 53.70
CA CYS A 119 97.83 -98.92 53.02
C CYS A 119 96.30 -98.91 53.11
N TYR A 120 95.66 -100.06 53.33
CA TYR A 120 94.21 -100.13 53.54
C TYR A 120 93.76 -99.44 54.85
N LEU A 121 94.67 -99.24 55.81
CA LEU A 121 94.38 -98.52 57.05
C LEU A 121 93.95 -97.06 56.78
N LEU A 122 94.38 -96.48 55.65
CA LEU A 122 93.93 -95.14 55.19
C LEU A 122 92.44 -95.08 54.84
N ASP A 123 91.79 -96.22 54.50
CA ASP A 123 90.33 -96.23 54.19
C ASP A 123 89.51 -95.97 55.44
N GLY A 124 90.03 -96.36 56.61
CA GLY A 124 89.37 -96.12 57.89
C GLY A 124 89.11 -94.64 58.18
N PHE A 125 89.88 -93.74 57.56
CA PHE A 125 89.77 -92.29 57.77
C PHE A 125 88.86 -91.57 56.74
N LYS A 126 88.52 -92.18 55.60
CA LYS A 126 87.62 -91.58 54.58
C LYS A 126 86.26 -91.07 55.12
N PRO A 127 85.58 -91.74 56.08
CA PRO A 127 84.30 -91.27 56.60
C PRO A 127 84.35 -89.87 57.21
N LEU A 128 85.53 -89.38 57.63
CA LEU A 128 85.71 -88.02 58.15
C LEU A 128 85.39 -86.94 57.10
N CYS A 129 85.50 -87.25 55.80
CA CYS A 129 85.08 -86.35 54.72
C CYS A 129 83.59 -86.01 54.74
N GLY A 130 82.75 -86.77 55.45
CA GLY A 130 81.32 -86.47 55.63
C GLY A 130 81.05 -85.11 56.27
N LEU A 131 81.96 -84.59 57.09
CA LEU A 131 81.85 -83.25 57.71
C LEU A 131 81.88 -82.11 56.67
N ALA A 132 82.47 -82.34 55.50
CA ALA A 132 82.56 -81.35 54.44
C ALA A 132 81.20 -81.03 53.77
N ARG A 133 80.18 -81.90 53.89
CA ARG A 133 78.84 -81.67 53.30
C ARG A 133 78.10 -80.46 53.89
N VAL A 134 78.48 -79.99 55.08
CA VAL A 134 77.88 -78.79 55.69
C VAL A 134 78.14 -77.53 54.85
N GLY A 135 79.25 -77.49 54.09
CA GLY A 135 79.58 -76.37 53.20
C GLY A 135 78.64 -76.22 52.00
N GLU A 136 78.02 -77.31 51.51
CA GLU A 136 77.12 -77.27 50.35
C GLU A 136 75.80 -76.53 50.65
N LEU A 137 75.32 -76.60 51.90
CA LEU A 137 74.10 -75.92 52.32
C LEU A 137 74.23 -74.39 52.24
N PHE A 138 75.39 -73.83 52.58
CA PHE A 138 75.63 -72.39 52.54
C PHE A 138 75.57 -71.80 51.12
N CYS A 139 75.87 -72.59 50.08
CA CYS A 139 75.82 -72.12 48.70
C CYS A 139 74.39 -72.08 48.10
N ILE A 140 73.44 -72.88 48.62
CA ILE A 140 72.07 -72.97 48.08
C ILE A 140 71.13 -71.97 48.75
N LEU A 141 71.35 -71.61 50.02
CA LEU A 141 70.47 -70.69 50.75
C LEU A 141 70.29 -69.30 50.09
N PRO A 142 71.35 -68.61 49.59
CA PRO A 142 71.22 -67.26 49.04
C PRO A 142 70.32 -67.16 47.80
N SER A 143 70.41 -68.14 46.89
CA SER A 143 69.63 -68.15 45.64
C SER A 143 68.13 -68.40 45.90
N TYR A 144 67.81 -69.25 46.88
CA TYR A 144 66.44 -69.50 47.31
C TYR A 144 65.79 -68.23 47.92
N ILE A 145 66.51 -67.53 48.80
CA ILE A 145 66.02 -66.30 49.44
C ILE A 145 65.80 -65.17 48.41
N ALA A 146 66.74 -65.02 47.45
CA ALA A 146 66.61 -64.03 46.38
C ALA A 146 65.36 -64.24 45.52
N ASN A 147 65.07 -65.50 45.16
CA ASN A 147 63.90 -65.81 44.34
C ASN A 147 62.58 -65.55 45.08
N HIS A 148 62.53 -65.90 46.37
CA HIS A 148 61.34 -65.65 47.19
C HIS A 148 61.09 -64.15 47.41
N MET A 149 62.13 -63.33 47.62
CA MET A 149 61.98 -61.88 47.74
C MET A 149 61.48 -61.23 46.43
N LYS A 150 61.93 -61.72 45.27
CA LYS A 150 61.51 -61.19 43.96
C LYS A 150 60.00 -61.38 43.73
N ILE A 151 59.47 -62.56 44.05
CA ILE A 151 58.05 -62.89 43.83
C ILE A 151 57.17 -62.21 44.88
N SER A 152 57.55 -62.26 46.16
CA SER A 152 56.67 -61.82 47.25
C SER A 152 56.67 -60.32 47.50
N LEU A 153 57.75 -59.60 47.20
CA LEU A 153 57.84 -58.15 47.48
C LEU A 153 57.91 -57.30 46.21
N ALA A 154 58.89 -57.52 45.33
CA ALA A 154 59.21 -56.52 44.29
C ALA A 154 58.07 -56.24 43.28
N PHE A 155 57.44 -57.28 42.74
CA PHE A 155 56.35 -57.14 41.76
C PHE A 155 55.06 -56.52 42.33
N PRO A 156 54.50 -56.98 43.46
CA PRO A 156 53.26 -56.43 43.99
C PRO A 156 53.41 -54.95 44.41
N THR A 157 54.57 -54.52 44.92
CA THR A 157 54.77 -53.11 45.31
C THR A 157 54.75 -52.17 44.11
N ILE A 158 55.36 -52.56 42.98
CA ILE A 158 55.38 -51.74 41.76
C ILE A 158 53.97 -51.67 41.13
N ALA A 159 53.26 -52.80 41.10
CA ALA A 159 51.90 -52.86 40.53
C ALA A 159 50.87 -52.07 41.36
N ALA A 160 50.96 -52.10 42.69
CA ALA A 160 50.11 -51.30 43.56
C ALA A 160 50.34 -49.79 43.36
N PHE A 161 51.59 -49.40 43.14
CA PHE A 161 51.96 -48.00 42.93
C PHE A 161 51.42 -47.43 41.61
N ASP A 162 51.53 -48.20 40.52
CA ASP A 162 51.04 -47.76 39.21
C ASP A 162 49.51 -47.59 39.16
N ARG A 163 48.78 -48.40 39.95
CA ARG A 163 47.34 -48.22 40.15
C ARG A 163 47.01 -46.91 40.85
N ILE A 164 47.72 -46.58 41.94
CA ILE A 164 47.51 -45.33 42.66
C ILE A 164 47.76 -44.13 41.74
N LYS A 165 48.82 -44.16 40.93
CA LYS A 165 49.14 -43.06 40.01
C LYS A 165 48.01 -42.79 39.00
N LYS A 166 47.38 -43.83 38.45
CA LYS A 166 46.31 -43.71 37.44
C LYS A 166 45.01 -43.11 37.99
N GLU A 167 44.69 -43.34 39.26
CA GLU A 167 43.47 -42.79 39.88
C GLU A 167 43.51 -41.25 40.05
N PHE A 168 44.69 -40.62 39.91
CA PHE A 168 44.87 -39.18 40.14
C PHE A 168 45.19 -38.37 38.87
N GLU A 169 45.06 -38.93 37.67
CA GLU A 169 45.17 -38.16 36.42
C GLU A 169 43.83 -37.50 36.08
N PHE A 170 43.74 -36.17 36.21
CA PHE A 170 42.56 -35.39 35.80
C PHE A 170 42.91 -34.40 34.68
N ASN A 171 42.06 -34.36 33.64
CA ASN A 171 42.13 -33.36 32.57
C ASN A 171 40.80 -32.58 32.54
N ILE A 172 40.85 -31.28 32.82
CA ILE A 172 39.66 -30.41 32.81
C ILE A 172 39.90 -29.29 31.80
N SER A 173 39.04 -29.21 30.79
CA SER A 173 38.93 -28.05 29.91
C SER A 173 37.65 -27.27 30.26
N THR A 174 37.76 -25.95 30.45
CA THR A 174 36.61 -25.08 30.72
C THR A 174 36.63 -23.90 29.74
N SER A 175 35.71 -23.88 28.78
CA SER A 175 35.53 -22.76 27.85
C SER A 175 34.04 -22.40 27.77
N ILE A 176 33.67 -21.29 28.41
CA ILE A 176 32.32 -20.71 28.30
C ILE A 176 32.41 -19.56 27.30
N HIS A 177 31.92 -19.77 26.08
CA HIS A 177 31.82 -18.74 25.05
C HIS A 177 30.38 -18.25 24.96
N PHE A 178 30.10 -17.05 25.46
CA PHE A 178 28.86 -16.34 25.16
C PHE A 178 29.12 -15.40 23.99
N ASN A 179 28.73 -15.81 22.78
CA ASN A 179 28.80 -14.96 21.60
C ASN A 179 27.37 -14.60 21.19
N MET A 180 26.90 -13.43 21.59
CA MET A 180 25.58 -12.92 21.21
C MET A 180 25.76 -11.93 20.05
N GLN A 181 25.67 -12.42 18.82
CA GLN A 181 25.65 -11.58 17.63
C GLN A 181 24.24 -11.04 17.39
N MET A 182 24.04 -9.77 17.68
CA MET A 182 22.87 -9.02 17.21
C MET A 182 23.10 -8.62 15.75
N ASN A 183 22.79 -9.53 14.82
CA ASN A 183 22.70 -9.20 13.41
C ASN A 183 21.38 -8.46 13.14
N SER A 184 21.37 -7.16 13.46
CA SER A 184 20.38 -6.21 12.94
C SER A 184 20.70 -5.94 11.48
N SER A 185 20.26 -6.81 10.58
CA SER A 185 20.37 -6.56 9.13
C SER A 185 19.51 -5.34 8.79
N GLN A 186 20.16 -4.25 8.41
CA GLN A 186 19.65 -2.91 8.08
C GLN A 186 19.44 -1.97 9.27
N SER A 187 20.06 -0.80 9.20
CA SER A 187 19.73 0.30 10.08
C SER A 187 18.40 0.90 9.64
N MET A 188 17.48 1.17 10.57
CA MET A 188 16.17 1.79 10.26
C MET A 188 16.34 3.17 9.58
N GLN A 189 17.50 3.80 9.77
CA GLN A 189 17.93 5.03 9.10
C GLN A 189 18.16 4.83 7.59
N GLU A 190 18.78 3.73 7.16
CA GLU A 190 18.94 3.41 5.73
C GLU A 190 17.59 3.05 5.08
N ALA A 191 16.67 2.43 5.82
CA ALA A 191 15.33 2.13 5.31
C ALA A 191 14.49 3.41 5.14
N ALA A 192 14.55 4.34 6.09
CA ALA A 192 13.87 5.63 6.00
C ALA A 192 14.45 6.51 4.88
N GLN A 193 15.78 6.54 4.72
CA GLN A 193 16.44 7.28 3.64
C GLN A 193 16.04 6.75 2.26
N LYS A 194 15.99 5.43 2.07
CA LYS A 194 15.52 4.83 0.82
C LYS A 194 14.08 5.22 0.48
N ILE A 195 13.19 5.22 1.46
CA ILE A 195 11.79 5.63 1.26
C ILE A 195 11.69 7.12 0.90
N MET A 196 12.47 7.99 1.56
CA MET A 196 12.48 9.42 1.24
C MET A 196 13.06 9.70 -0.15
N GLU A 197 14.10 8.97 -0.57
CA GLU A 197 14.72 9.10 -1.88
C GLU A 197 13.75 8.69 -2.99
N GLU A 198 13.06 7.56 -2.82
CA GLU A 198 12.06 7.05 -3.77
C GLU A 198 10.83 7.97 -3.88
N VAL A 199 10.37 8.56 -2.77
CA VAL A 199 9.31 9.59 -2.79
C VAL A 199 9.78 10.88 -3.46
N SER A 200 11.06 11.24 -3.31
CA SER A 200 11.60 12.47 -3.89
C SER A 200 11.71 12.41 -5.41
N GLU A 201 12.07 11.25 -5.98
CA GLU A 201 12.11 11.04 -7.43
C GLU A 201 10.72 11.17 -8.07
N GLU A 202 9.69 10.59 -7.45
CA GLU A 202 8.29 10.71 -7.88
C GLU A 202 7.78 12.17 -7.80
N LEU A 203 8.26 12.95 -6.82
CA LEU A 203 7.91 14.37 -6.70
C LEU A 203 8.58 15.27 -7.76
N VAL A 204 9.71 14.86 -8.34
CA VAL A 204 10.39 15.63 -9.41
C VAL A 204 9.55 15.64 -10.69
N LEU A 205 8.96 14.50 -11.06
CA LEU A 205 8.03 14.41 -12.21
C LEU A 205 6.83 15.36 -12.06
N LEU A 206 6.23 15.42 -10.87
CA LEU A 206 5.13 16.34 -10.58
C LEU A 206 5.56 17.83 -10.61
N ARG A 207 6.82 18.12 -10.28
CA ARG A 207 7.38 19.48 -10.31
C ARG A 207 7.62 19.94 -11.75
N GLU A 208 8.18 19.09 -12.60
CA GLU A 208 8.36 19.38 -14.03
C GLU A 208 7.00 19.54 -14.75
N LEU A 209 6.02 18.71 -14.41
CA LEU A 209 4.64 18.82 -14.93
C LEU A 209 3.98 20.17 -14.58
N LYS A 210 4.24 20.71 -13.38
CA LYS A 210 3.74 22.04 -12.97
C LYS A 210 4.28 23.17 -13.85
N VAL A 211 5.53 23.10 -14.30
CA VAL A 211 6.12 24.11 -15.19
C VAL A 211 5.47 24.04 -16.56
N LEU A 212 5.21 22.84 -17.07
CA LEU A 212 4.47 22.64 -18.32
C LEU A 212 3.02 23.16 -18.22
N LEU A 213 2.37 23.00 -17.07
CA LEU A 213 1.03 23.53 -16.74
C LEU A 213 0.97 25.06 -16.56
N ALA A 214 2.10 25.79 -16.62
CA ALA A 214 2.12 27.26 -16.62
C ALA A 214 1.90 27.87 -18.02
N TYR A 215 2.33 27.18 -19.08
CA TYR A 215 2.15 27.60 -20.48
C TYR A 215 0.71 27.53 -21.08
N PRO A 216 -0.26 26.70 -20.62
CA PRO A 216 -1.61 26.70 -21.18
C PRO A 216 -2.35 28.02 -20.99
N GLY A 217 -1.92 28.88 -20.07
CA GLY A 217 -2.48 30.23 -19.93
C GLY A 217 -2.35 31.05 -21.23
N PHE A 218 -1.20 31.01 -21.89
CA PHE A 218 -0.99 31.70 -23.17
C PHE A 218 -1.83 31.09 -24.30
N LEU A 219 -1.92 29.76 -24.35
CA LEU A 219 -2.75 29.05 -25.33
C LEU A 219 -4.24 29.37 -25.13
N LEU A 220 -4.71 29.46 -23.88
CA LEU A 220 -6.08 29.86 -23.55
C LEU A 220 -6.36 31.31 -23.97
N LEU A 221 -5.43 32.23 -23.74
CA LEU A 221 -5.55 33.62 -24.19
C LEU A 221 -5.62 33.71 -25.72
N LEU A 222 -4.74 32.99 -26.42
CA LEU A 222 -4.76 32.89 -27.89
C LEU A 222 -6.09 32.29 -28.39
N TYR A 223 -6.58 31.23 -27.74
CA TYR A 223 -7.86 30.60 -28.06
C TYR A 223 -9.04 31.58 -27.88
N MET A 224 -9.07 32.33 -26.78
CA MET A 224 -10.11 33.34 -26.53
C MET A 224 -10.05 34.48 -27.56
N TYR A 225 -8.85 34.90 -27.97
CA TYR A 225 -8.66 35.86 -29.05
C TYR A 225 -9.19 35.33 -30.39
N LEU A 226 -8.81 34.10 -30.77
CA LEU A 226 -9.31 33.45 -31.99
C LEU A 226 -10.83 33.31 -31.98
N GLN A 227 -11.44 32.91 -30.86
CA GLN A 227 -12.90 32.88 -30.72
C GLN A 227 -13.53 34.27 -30.96
N ALA A 228 -12.93 35.34 -30.45
CA ALA A 228 -13.42 36.70 -30.64
C ALA A 228 -13.33 37.13 -32.12
N VAL A 229 -12.21 36.84 -32.79
CA VAL A 229 -12.03 37.11 -34.22
C VAL A 229 -13.03 36.32 -35.07
N LEU A 230 -13.20 35.03 -34.81
CA LEU A 230 -14.16 34.18 -35.52
C LEU A 230 -15.60 34.66 -35.30
N TYR A 231 -15.95 35.07 -34.08
CA TYR A 231 -17.26 35.64 -33.79
C TYR A 231 -17.48 36.94 -34.57
N LYS A 232 -16.51 37.87 -34.55
CA LYS A 232 -16.57 39.12 -35.34
C LYS A 232 -16.75 38.81 -36.82
N ASN A 233 -15.99 37.85 -37.36
CA ASN A 233 -16.05 37.48 -38.77
C ASN A 233 -17.45 36.97 -39.16
N ARG A 234 -18.01 36.05 -38.36
CA ARG A 234 -19.39 35.56 -38.57
C ARG A 234 -20.43 36.66 -38.41
N TYR A 235 -20.25 37.57 -37.44
CA TYR A 235 -21.15 38.68 -37.19
C TYR A 235 -21.25 39.64 -38.40
N ILE A 236 -20.16 39.81 -39.15
CA ILE A 236 -20.10 40.69 -40.33
C ILE A 236 -20.67 40.02 -41.59
N HIS A 237 -20.40 38.72 -41.78
CA HIS A 237 -20.71 38.03 -43.04
C HIS A 237 -22.04 37.26 -43.03
N ASN A 238 -22.58 36.90 -41.86
CA ASN A 238 -23.80 36.11 -41.77
C ASN A 238 -24.89 36.90 -41.01
N ASP A 239 -25.98 37.23 -41.72
CA ASP A 239 -27.09 38.01 -41.18
C ASP A 239 -28.01 37.23 -40.24
N GLU A 240 -28.03 35.90 -40.33
CA GLU A 240 -28.83 35.02 -39.47
C GLU A 240 -28.11 34.73 -38.13
N PHE A 241 -26.77 34.76 -38.15
CA PHE A 241 -25.95 34.42 -37.00
C PHE A 241 -26.19 35.35 -35.80
N ASP A 242 -26.74 34.82 -34.70
CA ASP A 242 -26.99 35.56 -33.44
C ASP A 242 -27.90 36.81 -33.63
N ASN A 243 -28.81 36.75 -34.61
CA ASN A 243 -29.73 37.83 -34.95
C ASN A 243 -31.14 37.64 -34.33
N ILE A 244 -31.18 37.43 -33.02
CA ILE A 244 -32.43 37.18 -32.26
C ILE A 244 -32.85 38.37 -31.39
N TYR A 245 -32.20 39.53 -31.54
CA TYR A 245 -32.34 40.63 -30.60
C TYR A 245 -33.20 41.77 -31.14
N ILE A 246 -34.22 42.15 -30.38
CA ILE A 246 -35.04 43.34 -30.65
C ILE A 246 -34.38 44.55 -29.99
N THR A 247 -33.65 45.33 -30.79
CA THR A 247 -32.96 46.55 -30.34
C THR A 247 -33.89 47.77 -30.36
N GLN A 248 -33.48 48.86 -29.70
CA GLN A 248 -34.19 50.14 -29.80
C GLN A 248 -34.25 50.66 -31.26
N GLN A 249 -33.21 50.40 -32.05
CA GLN A 249 -33.18 50.75 -33.47
C GLN A 249 -34.20 49.94 -34.28
N PHE A 250 -34.40 48.65 -33.96
CA PHE A 250 -35.46 47.84 -34.56
C PHE A 250 -36.85 48.42 -34.26
N ILE A 251 -37.12 48.77 -33.00
CA ILE A 251 -38.42 49.34 -32.58
C ILE A 251 -38.69 50.68 -33.28
N GLU A 252 -37.68 51.54 -33.41
CA GLU A 252 -37.83 52.82 -34.11
C GLU A 252 -38.09 52.62 -35.61
N MET A 253 -37.39 51.66 -36.24
CA MET A 253 -37.58 51.31 -37.64
C MET A 253 -38.99 50.75 -37.90
N ASP A 254 -39.46 49.82 -37.07
CA ASP A 254 -40.79 49.23 -37.19
C ASP A 254 -41.91 50.27 -37.00
N ARG A 255 -41.74 51.20 -36.05
CA ARG A 255 -42.64 52.36 -35.89
C ARG A 255 -42.68 53.25 -37.13
N LYS A 256 -41.53 53.46 -37.80
CA LYS A 256 -41.48 54.23 -39.06
C LYS A 256 -42.22 53.52 -40.18
N PHE A 257 -42.08 52.20 -40.30
CA PHE A 257 -42.83 51.40 -41.27
C PHE A 257 -44.33 51.41 -41.01
N SER A 258 -44.74 51.28 -39.74
CA SER A 258 -46.15 51.41 -39.36
C SER A 258 -46.74 52.78 -39.74
N ARG A 259 -46.00 53.88 -39.50
CA ARG A 259 -46.42 55.23 -39.92
C ARG A 259 -46.50 55.41 -41.44
N GLN A 260 -45.72 54.64 -42.19
CA GLN A 260 -45.72 54.64 -43.66
C GLN A 260 -46.79 53.69 -44.25
N GLY A 261 -47.61 53.05 -43.42
CA GLY A 261 -48.61 52.07 -43.88
C GLY A 261 -48.02 50.74 -44.36
N LYS A 262 -46.75 50.45 -44.05
CA LYS A 262 -46.12 49.15 -44.32
C LYS A 262 -46.43 48.17 -43.19
N GLU A 263 -46.36 46.88 -43.47
CA GLU A 263 -46.58 45.82 -42.48
C GLU A 263 -45.63 45.97 -41.28
N ALA A 264 -46.21 46.08 -40.09
CA ALA A 264 -45.49 46.18 -38.84
C ALA A 264 -45.31 44.80 -38.19
N VAL A 265 -44.15 44.57 -37.58
CA VAL A 265 -43.84 43.32 -36.88
C VAL A 265 -44.37 43.35 -35.45
N LEU A 266 -44.34 44.50 -34.77
CA LEU A 266 -44.81 44.63 -33.39
C LEU A 266 -46.34 44.84 -33.34
N PRO A 267 -47.07 44.22 -32.38
CA PRO A 267 -46.59 43.45 -31.22
C PRO A 267 -46.15 42.02 -31.54
N LEU A 268 -45.21 41.49 -30.77
CA LEU A 268 -44.78 40.08 -30.87
C LEU A 268 -45.84 39.15 -30.27
N SER A 269 -46.05 38.02 -30.93
CA SER A 269 -46.85 36.92 -30.38
C SER A 269 -46.16 36.30 -29.17
N HIS A 270 -46.92 35.68 -28.26
CA HIS A 270 -46.37 35.02 -27.07
C HIS A 270 -45.26 34.00 -27.42
N ARG A 271 -45.40 33.28 -28.54
CA ARG A 271 -44.37 32.33 -29.00
C ARG A 271 -43.10 33.04 -29.49
N GLU A 272 -43.26 34.18 -30.15
CA GLU A 272 -42.16 34.97 -30.69
C GLU A 272 -41.37 35.65 -29.57
N THR A 273 -42.03 36.09 -28.49
CA THR A 273 -41.38 36.66 -27.30
C THR A 273 -40.45 35.67 -26.59
N CYS A 274 -40.66 34.35 -26.76
CA CYS A 274 -39.75 33.33 -26.25
C CYS A 274 -38.48 33.16 -27.12
N THR A 275 -38.54 33.58 -28.38
CA THR A 275 -37.44 33.43 -29.35
C THR A 275 -36.65 34.74 -29.49
N TYR A 276 -37.34 35.86 -29.65
CA TYR A 276 -36.76 37.18 -29.85
C TYR A 276 -36.67 37.94 -28.52
N ILE A 277 -35.46 38.35 -28.16
CA ILE A 277 -35.15 38.90 -26.83
C ILE A 277 -34.66 40.33 -26.90
N SER A 278 -34.89 41.11 -25.84
CA SER A 278 -34.22 42.41 -25.68
C SER A 278 -32.77 42.20 -25.23
N PRO A 279 -31.79 42.93 -25.81
CA PRO A 279 -30.36 42.81 -25.46
C PRO A 279 -30.07 42.97 -23.96
N CYS A 280 -30.79 43.86 -23.27
CA CYS A 280 -30.60 44.17 -21.86
C CYS A 280 -31.53 43.37 -20.94
N SER A 281 -32.24 42.36 -21.46
CA SER A 281 -33.13 41.54 -20.63
C SER A 281 -32.32 40.69 -19.65
N LEU A 282 -32.79 40.56 -18.41
CA LEU A 282 -32.20 39.63 -17.43
C LEU A 282 -32.65 38.18 -17.66
N TYR A 283 -33.68 37.98 -18.47
CA TYR A 283 -34.22 36.66 -18.82
C TYR A 283 -33.26 35.89 -19.73
N LEU A 284 -32.89 34.67 -19.32
CA LEU A 284 -32.07 33.77 -20.12
C LEU A 284 -32.94 32.98 -21.11
N THR A 285 -32.51 32.95 -22.37
CA THR A 285 -33.15 32.14 -23.42
C THR A 285 -32.96 30.65 -23.10
N ALA A 286 -33.86 29.78 -23.57
CA ALA A 286 -33.76 28.34 -23.34
C ALA A 286 -32.39 27.75 -23.77
N ARG A 287 -31.80 28.28 -24.84
CA ARG A 287 -30.45 27.89 -25.32
C ARG A 287 -29.34 28.30 -24.36
N GLU A 288 -29.36 29.54 -23.87
CA GLU A 288 -28.41 30.06 -22.89
C GLU A 288 -28.55 29.33 -21.55
N ARG A 289 -29.78 29.10 -21.11
CA ARG A 289 -30.07 28.35 -19.88
C ARG A 289 -29.52 26.93 -19.94
N ARG A 290 -29.70 26.21 -21.06
CA ARG A 290 -29.11 24.87 -21.24
C ARG A 290 -27.59 24.90 -21.19
N ALA A 291 -26.95 25.90 -21.79
CA ALA A 291 -25.51 26.06 -21.76
C ALA A 291 -24.99 26.35 -20.34
N VAL A 292 -25.63 27.27 -19.61
CA VAL A 292 -25.28 27.59 -18.21
C VAL A 292 -25.51 26.38 -17.31
N ILE A 293 -26.65 25.68 -17.42
CA ILE A 293 -26.92 24.46 -16.64
C ILE A 293 -25.84 23.40 -16.91
N GLY A 294 -25.46 23.17 -18.16
CA GLY A 294 -24.38 22.22 -18.48
C GLY A 294 -23.05 22.58 -17.82
N GLN A 295 -22.68 23.86 -17.81
CA GLN A 295 -21.47 24.34 -17.15
C GLN A 295 -21.56 24.25 -15.62
N VAL A 296 -22.70 24.60 -15.03
CA VAL A 296 -22.95 24.49 -13.58
C VAL A 296 -22.91 23.03 -13.13
N MET A 297 -23.49 22.10 -13.90
CA MET A 297 -23.42 20.66 -13.60
C MET A 297 -21.98 20.14 -13.65
N SER A 298 -21.20 20.60 -14.63
CA SER A 298 -19.76 20.28 -14.70
C SER A 298 -19.01 20.82 -13.47
N LEU A 299 -19.28 22.07 -13.06
CA LEU A 299 -18.69 22.67 -11.86
C LEU A 299 -19.08 21.90 -10.60
N PHE A 300 -20.35 21.51 -10.46
CA PHE A 300 -20.82 20.71 -9.34
C PHE A 300 -20.14 19.34 -9.27
N ARG A 301 -19.88 18.69 -10.41
CA ARG A 301 -19.08 17.46 -10.46
C ARG A 301 -17.67 17.67 -9.90
N TYR A 302 -16.99 18.76 -10.27
CA TYR A 302 -15.67 19.08 -9.72
C TYR A 302 -15.73 19.42 -8.23
N MET A 303 -16.75 20.16 -7.79
CA MET A 303 -17.02 20.44 -6.38
C MET A 303 -17.18 19.15 -5.58
N ALA A 304 -17.94 18.18 -6.09
CA ALA A 304 -18.14 16.89 -5.44
C ALA A 304 -16.82 16.12 -5.31
N MET A 305 -16.02 16.06 -6.37
CA MET A 305 -14.69 15.41 -6.32
C MET A 305 -13.77 16.07 -5.30
N SER A 306 -13.68 17.40 -5.28
CA SER A 306 -12.89 18.12 -4.28
C SER A 306 -13.45 17.98 -2.87
N GLY A 307 -14.78 17.91 -2.71
CA GLY A 307 -15.43 17.61 -1.44
C GLY A 307 -15.07 16.23 -0.90
N ILE A 308 -15.01 15.21 -1.75
CA ILE A 308 -14.54 13.86 -1.38
C ILE A 308 -13.07 13.92 -0.92
N LEU A 309 -12.21 14.63 -1.64
CA LEU A 309 -10.79 14.78 -1.25
C LEU A 309 -10.64 15.48 0.11
N ILE A 310 -11.38 16.57 0.35
CA ILE A 310 -11.40 17.26 1.65
C ILE A 310 -11.93 16.32 2.75
N ALA A 311 -12.98 15.54 2.47
CA ALA A 311 -13.51 14.57 3.42
C ALA A 311 -12.49 13.46 3.76
N VAL A 312 -11.71 12.99 2.79
CA VAL A 312 -10.61 12.05 3.02
C VAL A 312 -9.52 12.68 3.89
N ASP A 313 -9.10 13.91 3.60
CA ASP A 313 -8.09 14.62 4.41
C ASP A 313 -8.58 14.82 5.86
N LEU A 314 -9.86 15.16 6.04
CA LEU A 314 -10.48 15.25 7.36
C LEU A 314 -10.54 13.88 8.04
N LEU A 315 -10.99 12.83 7.35
CA LEU A 315 -11.05 11.48 7.90
C LEU A 315 -9.68 11.01 8.36
N VAL A 316 -8.64 11.23 7.55
CA VAL A 316 -7.25 10.92 7.93
C VAL A 316 -6.87 11.66 9.21
N PHE A 317 -7.16 12.96 9.30
CA PHE A 317 -6.94 13.72 10.55
C PHE A 317 -7.68 13.11 11.75
N TRP A 318 -8.97 12.78 11.61
CA TRP A 318 -9.78 12.16 12.67
C TRP A 318 -9.24 10.80 13.12
N VAL A 319 -8.77 9.97 12.18
CA VAL A 319 -8.16 8.68 12.50
C VAL A 319 -6.86 8.87 13.29
N PHE A 320 -6.00 9.81 12.87
CA PHE A 320 -4.77 10.11 13.60
C PHE A 320 -5.03 10.73 14.98
N ASP A 321 -6.05 11.58 15.11
CA ASP A 321 -6.45 12.15 16.38
C ASP A 321 -7.01 11.08 17.33
N LEU A 322 -7.82 10.15 16.82
CA LEU A 322 -8.30 9.00 17.59
C LEU A 322 -7.16 8.11 18.07
N VAL A 323 -6.20 7.79 17.19
CA VAL A 323 -5.01 7.01 17.55
C VAL A 323 -4.17 7.76 18.59
N HIS A 324 -4.00 9.07 18.44
CA HIS A 324 -3.30 9.90 19.41
C HIS A 324 -3.97 9.84 20.79
N HIS A 325 -5.29 10.01 20.85
CA HIS A 325 -6.04 9.97 22.12
C HIS A 325 -5.99 8.59 22.78
N GLN A 326 -6.12 7.50 22.02
CA GLN A 326 -6.03 6.15 22.57
C GLN A 326 -4.62 5.79 23.04
N ALA A 327 -3.60 6.24 22.32
CA ALA A 327 -2.20 5.95 22.64
C ALA A 327 -1.63 6.81 23.78
N GLN A 328 -2.32 7.88 24.19
CA GLN A 328 -2.00 8.60 25.44
C GLN A 328 -2.37 7.82 26.70
N GLY A 329 -3.26 6.82 26.60
CA GLY A 329 -3.53 5.89 27.69
C GLY A 329 -2.29 5.03 27.95
N GLU A 330 -1.72 5.10 29.16
CA GLU A 330 -0.54 4.30 29.54
C GLU A 330 -0.88 2.81 29.52
N ILE A 331 -0.54 2.12 28.42
CA ILE A 331 -0.62 0.67 28.35
C ILE A 331 0.59 0.10 29.10
N VAL A 332 0.50 0.06 30.43
CA VAL A 332 1.48 -0.62 31.27
C VAL A 332 1.21 -2.12 31.19
N THR A 333 1.82 -2.80 30.23
CA THR A 333 1.80 -4.26 30.20
C THR A 333 2.67 -4.80 31.34
N LYS A 334 2.05 -5.11 32.48
CA LYS A 334 2.69 -5.92 33.52
C LYS A 334 2.96 -7.31 32.93
N ALA A 335 4.21 -7.78 32.98
CA ALA A 335 4.56 -9.13 32.54
C ALA A 335 3.69 -10.15 33.32
N PRO A 336 2.94 -11.04 32.63
CA PRO A 336 1.84 -11.77 33.26
C PRO A 336 2.26 -12.94 34.17
N VAL A 337 3.55 -13.25 34.33
CA VAL A 337 3.98 -14.41 35.13
C VAL A 337 5.18 -14.07 36.00
N VAL A 338 4.91 -13.79 37.29
CA VAL A 338 5.93 -13.71 38.33
C VAL A 338 6.15 -15.13 38.86
N PHE A 339 7.33 -15.70 38.64
CA PHE A 339 7.67 -17.03 39.14
C PHE A 339 8.27 -16.91 40.54
N ALA A 340 7.46 -17.13 41.58
CA ALA A 340 7.94 -17.22 42.95
C ALA A 340 8.55 -18.61 43.21
N VAL A 341 9.87 -18.74 43.07
CA VAL A 341 10.59 -20.00 43.35
C VAL A 341 11.11 -19.96 44.79
N GLN A 342 10.63 -20.85 45.66
CA GLN A 342 11.08 -20.93 47.05
C GLN A 342 12.10 -22.06 47.22
N VAL A 343 13.34 -21.71 47.57
CA VAL A 343 14.44 -22.67 47.77
C VAL A 343 14.53 -23.06 49.25
N ASN A 344 14.17 -24.31 49.57
CA ASN A 344 14.20 -24.88 50.91
C ASN A 344 15.42 -25.79 51.11
N GLY A 345 16.31 -25.39 52.03
CA GLY A 345 17.53 -26.11 52.41
C GLY A 345 18.56 -25.16 53.03
N SER A 346 19.42 -25.66 53.93
CA SER A 346 20.47 -24.87 54.61
C SER A 346 21.89 -25.17 54.10
N GLY A 347 22.02 -25.94 53.01
CA GLY A 347 23.31 -26.31 52.43
C GLY A 347 23.83 -25.27 51.44
N TYR A 348 25.13 -25.34 51.14
CA TYR A 348 25.83 -24.45 50.20
C TYR A 348 25.17 -24.38 48.80
N ALA A 349 24.58 -25.47 48.32
CA ALA A 349 23.82 -25.48 47.06
C ALA A 349 22.53 -24.65 47.14
N SER A 350 21.85 -24.65 48.29
CA SER A 350 20.63 -23.87 48.52
C SER A 350 20.91 -22.37 48.47
N ASP A 351 22.04 -21.92 49.04
CA ASP A 351 22.45 -20.51 49.00
C ASP A 351 22.74 -20.04 47.56
N ILE A 352 23.34 -20.91 46.72
CA ILE A 352 23.57 -20.61 45.31
C ILE A 352 22.24 -20.45 44.56
N PHE A 353 21.31 -21.39 44.72
CA PHE A 353 20.01 -21.30 44.08
C PHE A 353 19.20 -20.10 44.58
N ARG A 354 19.32 -19.73 45.86
CA ARG A 354 18.68 -18.55 46.44
C ARG A 354 19.20 -17.25 45.83
N ASP A 355 20.53 -17.13 45.65
CA ASP A 355 21.13 -15.97 44.99
C ASP A 355 20.73 -15.85 43.51
N ILE A 356 20.64 -16.98 42.80
CA ILE A 356 20.17 -17.01 41.40
C ILE A 356 18.71 -16.55 41.33
N VAL A 357 17.83 -17.12 42.16
CA VAL A 357 16.41 -16.76 42.19
C VAL A 357 16.20 -15.29 42.56
N ALA A 358 16.93 -14.77 43.55
CA ALA A 358 16.87 -13.36 43.93
C ALA A 358 17.27 -12.42 42.78
N SER A 359 18.26 -12.83 41.99
CA SER A 359 18.71 -12.08 40.83
C SER A 359 17.70 -12.07 39.68
N PHE A 360 16.88 -13.12 39.53
CA PHE A 360 15.78 -13.19 38.56
C PHE A 360 14.50 -12.45 39.02
N ASP A 361 14.22 -12.37 40.32
CA ASP A 361 13.08 -11.61 40.87
C ASP A 361 13.21 -10.10 40.60
N ILE A 362 14.44 -9.57 40.63
CA ILE A 362 14.75 -8.17 40.28
C ILE A 362 14.40 -7.86 38.82
N LEU A 363 14.52 -8.83 37.90
CA LEU A 363 14.16 -8.66 36.49
C LEU A 363 12.64 -8.67 36.27
N GLN A 364 11.88 -9.39 37.09
CA GLN A 364 10.42 -9.49 36.97
C GLN A 364 9.68 -8.25 37.50
N LYS A 365 10.24 -7.53 38.47
CA LYS A 365 9.66 -6.31 39.05
C LYS A 365 9.94 -5.03 38.25
N GLY A 366 10.65 -5.12 37.13
CA GLY A 366 10.87 -3.98 36.24
C GLY A 366 9.57 -3.56 35.54
N ASN A 367 9.06 -2.37 35.83
CA ASN A 367 7.96 -1.78 35.07
C ASN A 367 8.48 -1.42 33.66
N ILE A 368 8.11 -2.23 32.65
CA ILE A 368 8.45 -1.94 31.26
C ILE A 368 7.33 -1.08 30.69
N THR A 369 7.57 0.22 30.53
CA THR A 369 6.66 1.11 29.79
C THR A 369 7.00 1.00 28.30
N VAL A 370 6.14 0.33 27.54
CA VAL A 370 6.35 0.02 26.11
C VAL A 370 6.06 1.23 25.20
N LEU A 371 5.36 2.27 25.68
CA LEU A 371 5.01 3.43 24.88
C LEU A 371 5.42 4.73 25.59
N SER A 372 6.50 5.37 25.11
CA SER A 372 6.88 6.71 25.59
C SER A 372 6.06 7.78 24.89
N LYS A 373 5.45 8.69 25.66
CA LYS A 373 4.68 9.85 25.17
C LYS A 373 5.47 10.74 24.19
N LYS A 374 6.81 10.60 24.13
CA LYS A 374 7.70 11.37 23.24
C LYS A 374 7.61 10.99 21.75
N CYS A 375 7.23 9.76 21.42
CA CYS A 375 7.16 9.30 20.02
C CYS A 375 5.73 9.26 19.46
N LEU A 376 4.78 9.93 20.13
CA LEU A 376 3.38 9.87 19.74
C LEU A 376 3.09 10.85 18.60
N VAL A 377 2.52 10.35 17.50
CA VAL A 377 2.13 11.14 16.32
C VAL A 377 1.27 12.32 16.78
N LYS A 378 1.73 13.55 16.58
CA LYS A 378 0.87 14.73 16.76
C LYS A 378 0.14 15.00 15.44
N PRO A 379 -1.20 14.91 15.40
CA PRO A 379 -1.94 15.17 14.16
C PRO A 379 -1.79 16.65 13.75
N PHE A 380 -1.51 16.91 12.47
CA PHE A 380 -1.55 18.27 11.93
C PHE A 380 -2.99 18.61 11.55
N GLU A 381 -3.48 19.71 12.13
CA GLU A 381 -4.80 20.24 11.83
C GLU A 381 -4.88 20.65 10.35
N PRO A 382 -5.99 20.31 9.66
CA PRO A 382 -6.22 20.75 8.30
C PRO A 382 -6.24 22.29 8.22
N ASP A 383 -5.53 22.86 7.25
CA ASP A 383 -5.51 24.31 7.04
C ASP A 383 -6.87 24.82 6.53
N PHE A 384 -7.79 25.20 7.43
CA PHE A 384 -9.12 25.71 7.07
C PHE A 384 -9.09 26.93 6.14
N MET A 385 -8.04 27.76 6.23
CA MET A 385 -7.83 28.89 5.31
C MET A 385 -7.67 28.44 3.86
N ARG A 386 -7.03 27.29 3.62
CA ARG A 386 -6.89 26.75 2.25
C ARG A 386 -8.20 26.23 1.73
N TYR A 387 -9.01 25.58 2.57
CA TYR A 387 -10.36 25.15 2.19
C TYR A 387 -11.29 26.34 1.92
N MET A 388 -11.18 27.41 2.71
CA MET A 388 -11.89 28.65 2.45
C MET A 388 -11.47 29.29 1.12
N LEU A 389 -10.17 29.30 0.81
CA LEU A 389 -9.66 29.78 -0.48
C LEU A 389 -10.20 28.95 -1.65
N ILE A 390 -10.21 27.61 -1.52
CA ILE A 390 -10.78 26.70 -2.53
C ILE A 390 -12.28 27.01 -2.72
N GLY A 391 -13.03 27.14 -1.64
CA GLY A 391 -14.45 27.51 -1.68
C GLY A 391 -14.69 28.87 -2.36
N LEU A 392 -13.85 29.87 -2.06
CA LEU A 392 -13.90 31.18 -2.70
C LEU A 392 -13.62 31.09 -4.21
N LEU A 393 -12.61 30.33 -4.63
CA LEU A 393 -12.29 30.12 -6.05
C LEU A 393 -13.45 29.47 -6.81
N TYR A 394 -14.12 28.48 -6.21
CA TYR A 394 -15.33 27.91 -6.78
C TYR A 394 -16.50 28.87 -6.83
N GLY A 395 -16.68 29.71 -5.79
CA GLY A 395 -17.68 30.78 -5.79
C GLY A 395 -17.45 31.78 -6.92
N VAL A 396 -16.21 32.21 -7.14
CA VAL A 396 -15.82 33.08 -8.26
C VAL A 396 -16.07 32.40 -9.60
N THR A 397 -15.72 31.12 -9.73
CA THR A 397 -15.95 30.35 -10.96
C THR A 397 -17.44 30.19 -11.26
N LEU A 398 -18.27 29.93 -10.24
CA LEU A 398 -19.73 29.88 -10.38
C LEU A 398 -20.28 31.22 -10.86
N PHE A 399 -19.80 32.33 -10.28
CA PHE A 399 -20.16 33.67 -10.72
C PHE A 399 -19.78 33.90 -12.20
N ILE A 400 -18.57 33.51 -12.61
CA ILE A 400 -18.11 33.62 -14.00
C ILE A 400 -18.99 32.80 -14.96
N VAL A 401 -19.38 31.58 -14.57
CA VAL A 401 -20.26 30.71 -15.39
C VAL A 401 -21.63 31.37 -15.60
N ILE A 402 -22.22 31.94 -14.55
CA ILE A 402 -23.51 32.65 -14.65
C ILE A 402 -23.36 33.93 -15.47
N ALA A 403 -22.29 34.71 -15.22
CA ALA A 403 -21.98 35.94 -15.94
C ALA A 403 -21.62 35.68 -17.41
N GLY A 404 -21.11 34.48 -17.75
CA GLY A 404 -20.65 34.12 -19.09
C GLY A 404 -21.71 34.28 -20.18
N GLY A 405 -22.98 33.98 -19.86
CA GLY A 405 -24.10 34.23 -20.77
C GLY A 405 -24.26 35.72 -21.09
N TYR A 406 -24.14 36.59 -20.08
CA TYR A 406 -24.21 38.04 -20.24
C TYR A 406 -22.98 38.61 -20.96
N VAL A 407 -21.79 38.04 -20.75
CA VAL A 407 -20.56 38.44 -21.48
C VAL A 407 -20.71 38.19 -22.99
N LYS A 408 -21.36 37.10 -23.40
CA LYS A 408 -21.67 36.84 -24.82
C LYS A 408 -22.65 37.88 -25.39
N ARG A 409 -23.66 38.29 -24.63
CA ARG A 409 -24.55 39.40 -25.03
C ARG A 409 -23.81 40.74 -25.13
N LEU A 410 -22.87 40.98 -24.22
CA LEU A 410 -22.00 42.16 -24.26
C LEU A 410 -21.10 42.16 -25.51
N GLN A 411 -20.54 41.00 -25.89
CA GLN A 411 -19.76 40.83 -27.12
C GLN A 411 -20.56 41.26 -28.36
N ARG A 412 -21.84 40.86 -28.44
CA ARG A 412 -22.77 41.28 -29.49
C ARG A 412 -23.02 42.80 -29.48
N LEU A 413 -23.22 43.39 -28.30
CA LEU A 413 -23.41 44.84 -28.15
C LEU A 413 -22.18 45.65 -28.60
N VAL A 414 -20.97 45.17 -28.31
CA VAL A 414 -19.71 45.77 -28.76
C VAL A 414 -19.62 45.73 -30.29
N CYS A 415 -19.95 44.59 -30.92
CA CYS A 415 -19.96 44.47 -32.38
C CYS A 415 -20.97 45.43 -33.03
N ALA A 416 -22.19 45.52 -32.47
CA ALA A 416 -23.23 46.43 -32.96
C ALA A 416 -22.84 47.91 -32.87
N ARG A 417 -22.09 48.31 -31.82
CA ARG A 417 -21.56 49.68 -31.70
C ARG A 417 -20.43 49.97 -32.68
N HIS A 418 -19.55 49.01 -32.93
CA HIS A 418 -18.40 49.22 -33.82
C HIS A 418 -18.76 49.16 -35.30
N HIS A 419 -19.80 48.39 -35.68
CA HIS A 419 -20.26 48.22 -37.05
C HIS A 419 -21.74 48.63 -37.23
N PRO A 420 -22.08 49.93 -37.08
CA PRO A 420 -23.47 50.39 -37.09
C PRO A 420 -24.17 50.25 -38.46
N GLN A 421 -23.41 50.28 -39.56
CA GLN A 421 -23.97 50.07 -40.91
C GLN A 421 -24.44 48.61 -41.07
N ARG A 422 -23.61 47.65 -40.67
CA ARG A 422 -23.94 46.21 -40.70
C ARG A 422 -25.10 45.86 -39.76
N GLU A 423 -25.16 46.47 -38.57
CA GLU A 423 -26.29 46.26 -37.66
C GLU A 423 -27.62 46.71 -38.29
N LYS A 424 -27.64 47.80 -39.07
CA LYS A 424 -28.86 48.24 -39.77
C LYS A 424 -29.34 47.22 -40.82
N GLU A 425 -28.42 46.68 -41.62
CA GLU A 425 -28.72 45.64 -42.62
C GLU A 425 -29.30 44.39 -41.94
N ARG A 426 -28.69 43.97 -40.83
CA ARG A 426 -29.16 42.82 -40.04
C ARG A 426 -30.52 43.04 -39.40
N ILE A 427 -30.82 44.25 -38.93
CA ILE A 427 -32.14 44.62 -38.42
C ILE A 427 -33.20 44.56 -39.53
N GLN A 428 -32.87 45.04 -40.74
CA GLN A 428 -33.76 44.94 -41.91
C GLN A 428 -33.98 43.49 -42.36
N TYR A 429 -32.91 42.68 -42.34
CA TYR A 429 -33.01 41.25 -42.58
C TYR A 429 -33.93 40.58 -41.57
N LEU A 430 -33.74 40.84 -40.27
CA LEU A 430 -34.57 40.28 -39.20
C LEU A 430 -36.05 40.66 -39.36
N HIS A 431 -36.34 41.92 -39.70
CA HIS A 431 -37.71 42.39 -39.93
C HIS A 431 -38.38 41.63 -41.08
N ARG A 432 -37.71 41.53 -42.23
CA ARG A 432 -38.19 40.74 -43.39
C ARG A 432 -38.32 39.25 -43.07
N HIS A 433 -37.38 38.71 -42.30
CA HIS A 433 -37.37 37.32 -41.90
C HIS A 433 -38.61 36.99 -41.05
N ILE A 434 -38.92 37.80 -40.04
CA ILE A 434 -40.12 37.60 -39.19
C ILE A 434 -41.41 37.67 -40.03
N LEU A 435 -41.52 38.64 -40.93
CA LEU A 435 -42.69 38.75 -41.82
C LEU A 435 -42.82 37.52 -42.73
N SER A 436 -41.71 37.09 -43.34
CA SER A 436 -41.69 35.89 -44.19
C SER A 436 -42.08 34.62 -43.43
N GLN A 437 -41.63 34.47 -42.17
CA GLN A 437 -42.00 33.37 -41.28
C GLN A 437 -43.50 33.39 -40.94
N ARG A 438 -44.07 34.57 -40.63
CA ARG A 438 -45.52 34.69 -40.39
C ARG A 438 -46.33 34.34 -41.64
N GLN A 439 -45.89 34.79 -42.81
CA GLN A 439 -46.55 34.48 -44.09
C GLN A 439 -46.43 32.98 -44.45
N SER A 440 -45.26 32.36 -44.25
CA SER A 440 -45.07 30.94 -44.51
C SER A 440 -45.88 30.07 -43.54
N LEU A 441 -45.95 30.44 -42.27
CA LEU A 441 -46.82 29.81 -41.28
C LEU A 441 -48.29 29.97 -41.63
N GLY A 442 -48.72 31.16 -42.07
CA GLY A 442 -50.07 31.41 -42.56
C GLY A 442 -50.42 30.53 -43.77
N LYS A 443 -49.52 30.44 -44.75
CA LYS A 443 -49.67 29.56 -45.93
C LYS A 443 -49.71 28.08 -45.53
N ALA A 444 -48.83 27.63 -44.63
CA ALA A 444 -48.82 26.25 -44.14
C ALA A 444 -50.11 25.91 -43.38
N LEU A 445 -50.60 26.83 -42.54
CA LEU A 445 -51.88 26.70 -41.84
C LEU A 445 -53.05 26.61 -42.84
N LEU A 446 -53.03 27.43 -43.90
CA LEU A 446 -54.02 27.38 -44.98
C LEU A 446 -53.99 26.03 -45.72
N ARG A 447 -52.81 25.48 -46.02
CA ARG A 447 -52.66 24.14 -46.62
C ARG A 447 -53.13 23.01 -45.69
N ALA A 448 -52.87 23.12 -44.39
CA ALA A 448 -53.36 22.15 -43.41
C ALA A 448 -54.89 22.20 -43.30
N LEU A 449 -55.47 23.40 -43.36
CA LEU A 449 -56.92 23.62 -43.39
C LEU A 449 -57.59 23.01 -44.63
N THR A 450 -57.00 23.16 -45.82
CA THR A 450 -57.55 22.57 -47.06
C THR A 450 -57.49 21.04 -47.03
N ARG A 451 -56.40 20.45 -46.51
CA ARG A 451 -56.30 18.99 -46.30
C ARG A 451 -57.34 18.48 -45.31
N ASN A 452 -57.42 19.11 -44.14
CA ASN A 452 -58.41 18.73 -43.12
C ASN A 452 -59.86 18.88 -43.61
N ARG A 453 -60.14 19.78 -44.56
CA ARG A 453 -61.47 19.90 -45.18
C ARG A 453 -61.84 18.65 -45.99
N VAL A 454 -60.91 18.09 -46.75
CA VAL A 454 -61.12 16.84 -47.51
C VAL A 454 -61.40 15.68 -46.55
N ASP A 455 -60.65 15.61 -45.45
CA ASP A 455 -60.84 14.58 -44.43
C ASP A 455 -62.12 14.78 -43.61
N GLN A 456 -62.52 16.02 -43.34
CA GLN A 456 -63.77 16.35 -42.64
C GLN A 456 -65.01 16.06 -43.50
N GLN A 457 -64.91 16.14 -44.82
CA GLN A 457 -65.97 15.69 -45.73
C GLN A 457 -66.17 14.16 -45.64
N HIS A 458 -65.09 13.38 -45.48
CA HIS A 458 -65.16 11.94 -45.23
C HIS A 458 -65.66 11.61 -43.81
N ASN A 459 -65.19 12.34 -42.78
CA ASN A 459 -65.69 12.19 -41.41
C ASN A 459 -67.14 12.67 -41.23
N GLY A 460 -67.62 13.59 -42.07
CA GLY A 460 -69.02 14.02 -42.11
C GLY A 460 -69.98 12.89 -42.49
N ILE A 461 -69.54 11.98 -43.38
CA ILE A 461 -70.26 10.76 -43.75
C ILE A 461 -70.31 9.80 -42.56
N ILE A 462 -69.18 9.62 -41.85
CA ILE A 462 -69.11 8.76 -40.65
C ILE A 462 -69.96 9.34 -39.49
N GLN A 463 -69.98 10.66 -39.31
CA GLN A 463 -70.80 11.33 -38.28
C GLN A 463 -72.31 11.31 -38.62
N THR A 464 -72.69 11.39 -39.89
CA THR A 464 -74.10 11.23 -40.31
C THR A 464 -74.56 9.78 -40.18
N LEU A 465 -73.68 8.81 -40.44
CA LEU A 465 -73.93 7.39 -40.14
C LEU A 465 -74.05 7.16 -38.63
N ALA A 466 -73.14 7.70 -37.81
CA ALA A 466 -73.18 7.55 -36.35
C ALA A 466 -74.45 8.12 -35.70
N LYS A 467 -75.05 9.19 -36.26
CA LYS A 467 -76.34 9.73 -35.80
C LYS A 467 -77.55 8.86 -36.19
N ARG A 468 -77.40 7.99 -37.21
CA ARG A 468 -78.47 7.12 -37.72
C ARG A 468 -78.53 5.75 -37.01
N LEU A 469 -77.51 5.37 -36.24
CA LEU A 469 -77.52 4.14 -35.44
C LEU A 469 -78.17 4.37 -34.05
N PRO A 470 -78.99 3.41 -33.56
CA PRO A 470 -79.59 3.49 -32.23
C PRO A 470 -78.50 3.42 -31.15
N GLY A 471 -78.38 4.46 -30.32
CA GLY A 471 -77.31 4.64 -29.32
C GLY A 471 -76.22 5.66 -29.71
N GLY A 472 -76.22 6.14 -30.96
CA GLY A 472 -75.25 7.13 -31.46
C GLY A 472 -75.24 8.47 -30.70
N ALA A 473 -76.37 8.86 -30.10
CA ALA A 473 -76.48 10.06 -29.26
C ALA A 473 -75.61 9.99 -27.99
N ILE A 474 -75.34 8.79 -27.47
CA ILE A 474 -74.52 8.58 -26.26
C ILE A 474 -73.03 8.60 -26.65
N ILE A 475 -72.69 7.97 -27.78
CA ILE A 475 -71.32 7.92 -28.34
C ILE A 475 -70.86 9.32 -28.75
N THR A 476 -71.74 10.13 -29.36
CA THR A 476 -71.45 11.54 -29.70
C THR A 476 -71.26 12.44 -28.49
N ARG A 477 -71.91 12.12 -27.36
CA ARG A 477 -71.71 12.80 -26.06
C ARG A 477 -70.37 12.44 -25.43
N PHE A 478 -69.95 11.18 -25.51
CA PHE A 478 -68.67 10.68 -25.01
C PHE A 478 -67.46 11.18 -25.83
N LEU A 479 -67.60 11.28 -27.15
CA LEU A 479 -66.53 11.74 -28.06
C LEU A 479 -66.39 13.27 -28.14
N ASN A 480 -67.09 14.04 -27.29
CA ASN A 480 -66.96 15.50 -27.18
C ASN A 480 -67.19 16.28 -28.51
N ILE A 481 -68.03 15.74 -29.40
CA ILE A 481 -68.20 16.21 -30.80
C ILE A 481 -68.94 17.56 -30.92
N ASN A 482 -69.56 18.06 -29.83
CA ASN A 482 -70.42 19.26 -29.85
C ASN A 482 -69.73 20.57 -29.39
N LYS A 483 -68.43 20.58 -29.12
CA LYS A 483 -67.72 21.83 -28.78
C LYS A 483 -67.15 22.46 -30.05
N GLN A 484 -67.38 23.77 -30.24
CA GLN A 484 -66.78 24.51 -31.36
C GLN A 484 -65.26 24.48 -31.18
N SER A 485 -64.53 23.87 -32.11
CA SER A 485 -63.07 23.92 -32.16
C SER A 485 -62.63 24.84 -33.28
N CYS A 486 -61.45 25.45 -33.12
CA CYS A 486 -60.84 26.20 -34.18
C CYS A 486 -60.51 25.26 -35.34
N MET A 487 -61.03 25.55 -36.54
CA MET A 487 -60.77 24.74 -37.73
C MET A 487 -59.27 24.66 -38.09
N ALA A 488 -58.48 25.67 -37.73
CA ALA A 488 -57.08 25.77 -38.11
C ALA A 488 -56.12 25.03 -37.18
N CYS A 489 -56.29 25.17 -35.86
CA CYS A 489 -55.39 24.58 -34.86
C CYS A 489 -56.02 23.45 -34.03
N GLY A 490 -57.31 23.16 -34.23
CA GLY A 490 -58.03 22.13 -33.48
C GLY A 490 -58.30 22.46 -32.00
N LYS A 491 -57.86 23.64 -31.51
CA LYS A 491 -58.10 24.07 -30.12
C LYS A 491 -59.61 24.20 -29.88
N VAL A 492 -60.11 23.54 -28.84
CA VAL A 492 -61.51 23.68 -28.39
C VAL A 492 -61.72 25.11 -27.89
N LEU A 493 -62.71 25.80 -28.44
CA LEU A 493 -63.09 27.16 -28.02
C LEU A 493 -64.12 27.04 -26.90
N GLU A 494 -63.75 27.48 -25.71
CA GLU A 494 -64.66 27.50 -24.57
C GLU A 494 -65.53 28.77 -24.63
N LYS A 495 -66.85 28.60 -24.56
CA LYS A 495 -67.78 29.72 -24.39
C LYS A 495 -67.78 30.10 -22.90
N ILE A 496 -66.87 30.98 -22.50
CA ILE A 496 -66.95 31.62 -21.19
C ILE A 496 -67.95 32.78 -21.32
N ALA A 497 -68.89 32.86 -20.38
CA ALA A 497 -70.02 33.78 -20.41
C ALA A 497 -69.57 35.25 -20.63
N GLY A 498 -69.72 35.77 -21.84
CA GLY A 498 -69.56 37.18 -22.18
C GLY A 498 -68.56 37.50 -23.30
N GLU A 499 -67.53 36.68 -23.52
CA GLU A 499 -66.52 36.91 -24.56
C GLU A 499 -66.26 35.63 -25.37
N ASN A 500 -66.55 35.67 -26.68
CA ASN A 500 -66.24 34.56 -27.57
C ASN A 500 -64.73 34.58 -27.90
N GLU A 501 -63.94 33.59 -27.43
CA GLU A 501 -62.54 33.40 -27.86
C GLU A 501 -62.40 33.06 -29.37
N GLY A 502 -63.52 32.74 -30.03
CA GLY A 502 -63.58 32.35 -31.43
C GLY A 502 -64.12 33.47 -32.33
N GLN A 503 -63.42 33.75 -33.42
CA GLN A 503 -63.93 34.60 -34.51
C GLN A 503 -64.64 33.73 -35.55
N VAL A 504 -65.90 34.09 -35.83
CA VAL A 504 -66.73 33.47 -36.86
C VAL A 504 -66.69 34.35 -38.11
N CYS A 505 -66.68 33.74 -39.29
CA CYS A 505 -66.69 34.48 -40.55
C CYS A 505 -67.97 35.31 -40.73
N SER A 506 -67.84 36.55 -41.22
CA SER A 506 -68.96 37.48 -41.43
C SER A 506 -69.84 37.20 -42.66
N THR A 507 -69.43 36.29 -43.56
CA THR A 507 -70.25 35.96 -44.74
C THR A 507 -71.44 35.07 -44.36
N PRO A 508 -72.66 35.40 -44.82
CA PRO A 508 -73.83 34.54 -44.61
C PRO A 508 -73.58 33.16 -45.24
N HIS A 509 -74.01 32.10 -44.55
CA HIS A 509 -73.80 30.68 -44.90
C HIS A 509 -72.38 30.10 -44.74
N CYS A 510 -71.41 30.84 -44.20
CA CYS A 510 -70.09 30.27 -43.88
C CYS A 510 -70.03 29.71 -42.44
N THR A 511 -69.56 28.47 -42.29
CA THR A 511 -69.38 27.80 -40.98
C THR A 511 -67.98 27.97 -40.39
N GLY A 512 -67.16 28.87 -40.95
CA GLY A 512 -65.76 29.07 -40.54
C GLY A 512 -65.65 29.63 -39.13
N CYS A 513 -65.03 28.87 -38.23
CA CYS A 513 -64.73 29.28 -36.86
C CYS A 513 -63.23 29.14 -36.55
N TYR A 514 -62.61 30.23 -36.14
CA TYR A 514 -61.16 30.32 -35.93
C TYR A 514 -60.83 30.88 -34.55
N CYS A 515 -59.70 30.44 -33.99
CA CYS A 515 -59.10 31.11 -32.84
C CYS A 515 -58.62 32.50 -33.27
N SER A 516 -58.64 33.49 -32.37
CA SER A 516 -58.19 34.86 -32.67
C SER A 516 -56.81 34.91 -33.35
N VAL A 517 -55.85 34.14 -32.83
CA VAL A 517 -54.48 34.04 -33.38
C VAL A 517 -54.48 33.44 -34.79
N CYS A 518 -55.28 32.40 -35.01
CA CYS A 518 -55.38 31.68 -36.26
C CYS A 518 -56.01 32.55 -37.36
N PHE A 519 -57.04 33.31 -36.99
CA PHE A 519 -57.74 34.23 -37.89
C PHE A 519 -56.85 35.39 -38.34
N GLN A 520 -56.04 35.93 -37.42
CA GLN A 520 -55.04 36.96 -37.73
C GLN A 520 -53.92 36.44 -38.64
N LEU A 521 -53.42 35.22 -38.41
CA LEU A 521 -52.38 34.60 -39.23
C LEU A 521 -52.82 34.34 -40.69
N ILE A 522 -54.11 34.20 -40.94
CA ILE A 522 -54.70 34.00 -42.28
C ILE A 522 -55.07 35.36 -42.92
N GLY A 523 -54.74 36.49 -42.29
CA GLY A 523 -55.00 37.83 -42.82
C GLY A 523 -56.46 38.26 -42.67
N ASN A 524 -57.11 37.89 -41.55
CA ASN A 524 -58.53 38.20 -41.25
C ASN A 524 -59.51 37.76 -42.34
N SER A 525 -59.09 36.81 -43.17
CA SER A 525 -59.86 36.26 -44.28
C SER A 525 -60.24 34.83 -43.94
N CYS A 526 -61.47 34.45 -44.27
CA CYS A 526 -61.93 33.09 -44.02
C CYS A 526 -61.41 32.16 -45.11
N ALA A 527 -60.64 31.13 -44.73
CA ALA A 527 -60.11 30.15 -45.67
C ALA A 527 -61.19 29.42 -46.49
N ILE A 528 -62.43 29.34 -45.99
CA ILE A 528 -63.57 28.75 -46.71
C ILE A 528 -64.01 29.66 -47.85
N CYS A 529 -64.05 30.98 -47.60
CA CYS A 529 -64.46 31.99 -48.58
C CYS A 529 -63.34 32.25 -49.60
N THR A 530 -62.08 32.28 -49.14
CA THR A 530 -60.90 32.52 -50.00
C THR A 530 -60.50 31.25 -50.77
N GLY A 531 -60.74 30.06 -50.21
CA GLY A 531 -60.47 28.79 -50.87
C GLY A 531 -61.29 28.60 -52.15
N SER A 532 -62.50 29.17 -52.23
CA SER A 532 -63.32 29.11 -53.46
C SER A 532 -62.73 29.90 -54.63
N LEU A 533 -61.81 30.84 -54.39
CA LEU A 533 -61.08 31.60 -55.42
C LEU A 533 -59.79 30.90 -55.87
N MET A 534 -59.15 30.11 -54.99
CA MET A 534 -57.90 29.40 -55.32
C MET A 534 -58.11 28.12 -56.14
N PHE A 535 -59.34 27.59 -56.18
CA PHE A 535 -59.68 26.41 -57.00
C PHE A 535 -59.60 26.68 -58.50
N GLN A 536 -59.52 27.93 -58.95
CA GLN A 536 -59.42 28.25 -60.38
C GLN A 536 -57.98 28.34 -60.89
N ASP A 537 -56.99 28.51 -60.00
CA ASP A 537 -55.57 28.63 -60.37
C ASP A 537 -54.71 27.40 -59.99
N SER A 538 -55.28 26.41 -59.28
CA SER A 538 -54.50 25.30 -58.68
C SER A 538 -54.50 23.99 -59.47
N GLU A 539 -55.16 23.88 -60.63
CA GLU A 539 -55.11 22.66 -61.46
C GLU A 539 -53.81 22.53 -62.30
N LEU A 540 -52.89 23.50 -62.24
CA LEU A 540 -51.68 23.48 -63.07
C LEU A 540 -50.39 23.03 -62.37
N GLU A 541 -50.38 22.82 -61.05
CA GLU A 541 -49.16 22.32 -60.38
C GLU A 541 -49.48 21.18 -59.40
N LEU A 542 -49.73 20.00 -59.97
CA LEU A 542 -49.68 18.75 -59.24
C LEU A 542 -49.07 17.66 -60.12
N ASP A 543 -47.74 17.68 -60.27
CA ASP A 543 -46.95 16.45 -60.21
C ASP A 543 -45.47 16.77 -59.98
N SER A 544 -44.99 16.53 -58.76
CA SER A 544 -43.66 15.95 -58.54
C SER A 544 -43.49 15.74 -57.03
N SER A 545 -43.51 14.46 -56.65
CA SER A 545 -43.17 13.97 -55.33
C SER A 545 -41.79 13.34 -55.43
N GLU A 546 -40.76 13.98 -54.90
CA GLU A 546 -39.50 13.30 -54.54
C GLU A 546 -39.01 13.83 -53.19
N GLU A 547 -38.96 12.92 -52.21
CA GLU A 547 -38.09 13.03 -51.05
C GLU A 547 -36.66 12.77 -51.53
N GLU A 548 -35.72 13.69 -51.30
CA GLU A 548 -34.32 13.35 -51.09
C GLU A 548 -33.55 14.52 -50.47
N ASP A 549 -32.58 14.14 -49.64
CA ASP A 549 -31.78 14.95 -48.73
C ASP A 549 -31.09 16.17 -49.38
N VAL A 550 -31.21 17.35 -48.75
CA VAL A 550 -30.33 18.50 -49.03
C VAL A 550 -29.28 18.60 -47.94
N SER A 551 -28.22 17.81 -48.11
CA SER A 551 -26.89 18.15 -47.62
C SER A 551 -25.91 18.02 -48.78
N LEU A 552 -25.02 19.02 -48.93
CA LEU A 552 -23.93 19.14 -49.90
C LEU A 552 -24.28 19.55 -51.34
N CYS A 553 -24.16 20.86 -51.61
CA CYS A 553 -23.40 21.36 -52.78
C CYS A 553 -22.97 22.81 -52.54
N GLU A 554 -21.90 22.98 -51.76
CA GLU A 554 -20.88 23.98 -52.11
C GLU A 554 -19.87 23.26 -53.02
N VAL A 555 -19.26 24.01 -53.94
CA VAL A 555 -18.29 23.59 -54.97
C VAL A 555 -18.92 23.20 -56.31
N ALA A 556 -19.24 24.22 -57.13
CA ALA A 556 -18.80 24.33 -58.53
C ALA A 556 -19.54 25.49 -59.22
N THR A 557 -19.05 26.72 -59.06
CA THR A 557 -19.30 27.83 -60.00
C THR A 557 -18.24 28.92 -59.78
N THR A 558 -16.99 28.54 -59.99
CA THR A 558 -15.88 29.48 -60.25
C THR A 558 -15.06 28.94 -61.40
N SER A 559 -15.61 29.00 -62.60
CA SER A 559 -14.85 28.91 -63.85
C SER A 559 -15.69 29.37 -65.03
N GLN A 560 -16.15 30.62 -64.99
CA GLN A 560 -16.45 31.47 -66.15
C GLN A 560 -16.89 32.84 -65.65
N MET A 561 -16.34 33.90 -66.23
CA MET A 561 -16.52 35.32 -65.90
C MET A 561 -15.56 35.91 -64.85
N ARG A 562 -14.27 35.97 -65.21
CA ARG A 562 -13.49 37.21 -65.05
C ARG A 562 -12.31 37.27 -66.04
N GLU A 563 -12.67 37.27 -67.31
CA GLU A 563 -11.95 38.03 -68.32
C GLU A 563 -12.88 39.20 -68.66
N GLU A 564 -12.31 40.40 -68.76
CA GLU A 564 -12.95 41.72 -68.91
C GLU A 564 -13.18 42.57 -67.65
N ARG A 565 -12.44 43.68 -67.67
CA ARG A 565 -12.58 44.97 -66.96
C ARG A 565 -11.83 45.21 -65.63
N VAL A 566 -10.70 45.91 -65.86
CA VAL A 566 -9.91 46.86 -65.06
C VAL A 566 -8.94 46.27 -64.05
#